data_AF-A0A1Q3F5E9-F1
#
_entry.id   AF-A0A1Q3F5E9-F1
#
_cell.length_a   1.000
_cell.length_b   1.000
_cell.length_c   1.000
_cell.angle_alpha   90.00
_cell.angle_beta   90.00
_cell.angle_gamma   90.00
#
_symmetry.space_group_name_H-M   'P 1'
#
loop_
_entity.id
_entity.type
_entity.pdbx_description
1 polymer ?
#
loop_
_entity_poly.entity_id
_entity_poly.type
_entity_poly.pdbx_seq_one_letter_code
_entity_poly.pdbx_strand_id
1 'polypeptide(L)'
;AQRRKYTNGLRFTVTILAGTLAVVGSRLVGYPSAGALGCIMTSFVAGTGWKRRLDYDTNEVGAYLDLLWKFLKPVSFSLIGKEVNFDVLEGSMVLYGTITLLVAVVFRLIFSYLSTLGSDLNWKEKAYVTLSGFPKATVQAALGPAALDLARSLNATAELERAQTVLIVTVVAIILTAPLGALLMVKLAPRWLKKDPV
;
A
#
# COMPACT_ATOMS: atom_id res chain seq x y z
N ALA A 1 11.56 -32.89 -11.20
CA ALA A 1 11.08 -31.57 -11.71
C ALA A 1 9.56 -31.43 -11.67
N GLN A 2 8.80 -32.37 -12.24
CA GLN A 2 7.34 -32.31 -12.35
C GLN A 2 6.62 -32.12 -11.00
N ARG A 3 6.89 -32.97 -10.00
CA ARG A 3 6.29 -32.90 -8.66
C ARG A 3 6.53 -31.54 -7.96
N ARG A 4 7.68 -30.89 -8.21
CA ARG A 4 8.02 -29.57 -7.66
C ARG A 4 7.18 -28.44 -8.28
N LYS A 5 6.97 -28.47 -9.61
CA LYS A 5 6.08 -27.52 -10.30
C LYS A 5 4.64 -27.61 -9.78
N TYR A 6 4.14 -28.83 -9.56
CA TYR A 6 2.82 -29.05 -8.96
C TYR A 6 2.72 -28.52 -7.52
N THR A 7 3.74 -28.76 -6.69
CA THR A 7 3.75 -28.25 -5.31
C THR A 7 3.76 -26.72 -5.27
N ASN A 8 4.53 -26.05 -6.14
CA ASN A 8 4.57 -24.59 -6.20
C ASN A 8 3.25 -24.00 -6.74
N GLY A 9 2.68 -24.60 -7.78
CA GLY A 9 1.37 -24.20 -8.30
C GLY A 9 0.25 -24.34 -7.27
N LEU A 10 0.27 -25.44 -6.48
CA LEU A 10 -0.68 -25.65 -5.40
C LEU A 10 -0.52 -24.60 -4.28
N ARG A 11 0.72 -24.32 -3.86
CA ARG A 11 1.00 -23.28 -2.84
C ARG A 11 0.47 -21.92 -3.28
N PHE A 12 0.73 -21.53 -4.53
CA PHE A 12 0.22 -20.29 -5.10
C PHE A 12 -1.32 -20.25 -5.11
N THR A 13 -1.94 -21.32 -5.59
CA THR A 13 -3.41 -21.41 -5.70
C THR A 13 -4.07 -21.33 -4.33
N VAL A 14 -3.52 -22.03 -3.31
CA VAL A 14 -4.05 -22.02 -1.95
C VAL A 14 -3.94 -20.62 -1.33
N THR A 15 -2.82 -19.91 -1.53
CA THR A 15 -2.66 -18.56 -0.98
C THR A 15 -3.61 -17.55 -1.63
N ILE A 16 -3.79 -17.62 -2.95
CA ILE A 16 -4.76 -16.77 -3.65
C ILE A 16 -6.18 -17.10 -3.19
N LEU A 17 -6.56 -18.37 -3.16
CA LEU A 17 -7.92 -18.78 -2.78
C LEU A 17 -8.23 -18.39 -1.33
N ALA A 18 -7.32 -18.63 -0.40
CA ALA A 18 -7.47 -18.21 0.99
C ALA A 18 -7.57 -16.68 1.13
N GLY A 19 -6.78 -15.92 0.37
CA GLY A 19 -6.89 -14.46 0.31
C GLY A 19 -8.26 -13.99 -0.21
N THR A 20 -8.72 -14.56 -1.33
CA THR A 20 -10.05 -14.22 -1.87
C THR A 20 -11.19 -14.59 -0.94
N LEU A 21 -11.10 -15.74 -0.27
CA LEU A 21 -12.08 -16.18 0.72
C LEU A 21 -12.08 -15.25 1.94
N ALA A 22 -10.91 -14.78 2.39
CA ALA A 22 -10.83 -13.78 3.45
C ALA A 22 -11.54 -12.47 3.06
N VAL A 23 -11.37 -11.98 1.83
CA VAL A 23 -11.99 -10.73 1.36
C VAL A 23 -13.50 -10.88 1.15
N VAL A 24 -13.95 -11.95 0.50
CA VAL A 24 -15.38 -12.19 0.28
C VAL A 24 -16.08 -12.47 1.61
N GLY A 25 -15.47 -13.33 2.45
CA GLY A 25 -15.98 -13.64 3.78
C GLY A 25 -16.10 -12.42 4.67
N SER A 26 -15.11 -11.52 4.67
CA SER A 26 -15.17 -10.31 5.49
C SER A 26 -16.26 -9.34 5.03
N ARG A 27 -16.54 -9.27 3.72
CA ARG A 27 -17.66 -8.48 3.19
C ARG A 27 -19.01 -9.06 3.60
N LEU A 28 -19.16 -10.39 3.59
CA LEU A 28 -20.39 -11.04 4.05
C LEU A 28 -20.67 -10.82 5.54
N VAL A 29 -19.62 -10.76 6.37
CA VAL A 29 -19.74 -10.51 7.82
C VAL A 29 -19.91 -9.02 8.14
N GLY A 30 -19.85 -8.13 7.14
CA GLY A 30 -20.03 -6.68 7.32
C GLY A 30 -18.78 -5.92 7.76
N TYR A 31 -17.61 -6.56 7.77
CA TYR A 31 -16.32 -5.93 8.13
C TYR A 31 -15.34 -5.97 6.94
N PRO A 32 -15.48 -5.08 5.94
CA PRO A 32 -14.66 -5.10 4.74
C PRO A 32 -13.15 -4.97 5.03
N SER A 33 -12.76 -4.22 6.05
CA SER A 33 -11.35 -4.02 6.45
C SER A 33 -10.67 -5.29 6.96
N ALA A 34 -11.44 -6.23 7.54
CA ALA A 34 -10.89 -7.48 8.06
C ALA A 34 -10.34 -8.39 6.94
N GLY A 35 -10.88 -8.27 5.72
CA GLY A 35 -10.44 -9.06 4.57
C GLY A 35 -9.03 -8.73 4.11
N ALA A 36 -8.67 -7.44 4.12
CA ALA A 36 -7.30 -7.00 3.79
C ALA A 36 -6.28 -7.50 4.83
N LEU A 37 -6.62 -7.43 6.11
CA LEU A 37 -5.80 -7.99 7.19
C LEU A 37 -5.69 -9.51 7.08
N GLY A 38 -6.77 -10.20 6.71
CA GLY A 38 -6.79 -11.63 6.44
C GLY A 38 -5.83 -12.03 5.31
N CYS A 39 -5.76 -11.24 4.22
CA CYS A 39 -4.80 -11.46 3.14
C CYS A 39 -3.35 -11.33 3.61
N ILE A 40 -3.06 -10.31 4.42
CA ILE A 40 -1.71 -10.10 4.98
C ILE A 40 -1.33 -11.25 5.91
N MET A 41 -2.23 -11.64 6.82
CA MET A 41 -1.99 -12.75 7.75
C MET A 41 -1.81 -14.08 7.03
N THR A 42 -2.65 -14.36 6.04
CA THR A 42 -2.53 -15.58 5.22
C THR A 42 -1.19 -15.63 4.50
N SER A 43 -0.76 -14.52 3.90
CA SER A 43 0.53 -14.42 3.21
C SER A 43 1.71 -14.58 4.17
N PHE A 44 1.61 -14.00 5.37
CA PHE A 44 2.64 -14.10 6.41
C PHE A 44 2.76 -15.52 6.97
N VAL A 45 1.63 -16.16 7.29
CA VAL A 45 1.58 -17.55 7.78
C VAL A 45 2.07 -18.51 6.70
N ALA A 46 1.67 -18.31 5.45
CA ALA A 46 2.16 -19.11 4.32
C ALA A 46 3.68 -18.94 4.14
N GLY A 47 4.19 -17.71 4.12
CA GLY A 47 5.61 -17.43 3.96
C GLY A 47 6.48 -18.00 5.09
N THR A 48 6.08 -17.79 6.34
CA THR A 48 6.79 -18.33 7.52
C THR A 48 6.67 -19.86 7.61
N GLY A 49 5.50 -20.41 7.28
CA GLY A 49 5.26 -21.86 7.26
C GLY A 49 6.07 -22.58 6.18
N TRP A 50 6.23 -21.98 5.00
CA TRP A 50 7.05 -22.57 3.93
C TRP A 50 8.54 -22.43 4.19
N LYS A 51 8.98 -21.36 4.86
CA LYS A 51 10.39 -21.16 5.26
C LYS A 51 10.89 -22.24 6.24
N ARG A 52 9.99 -22.82 7.03
CA ARG A 52 10.31 -23.93 7.95
C ARG A 52 10.50 -25.29 7.25
N ARG A 53 10.26 -25.39 5.94
CA ARG A 53 10.43 -26.63 5.18
C ARG A 53 11.75 -26.60 4.39
N LEU A 54 12.42 -27.75 4.31
CA LEU A 54 13.68 -27.95 3.58
C LEU A 54 13.59 -27.59 2.07
N ASP A 55 12.39 -27.61 1.48
CA ASP A 55 12.16 -27.27 0.06
C ASP A 55 11.98 -25.76 -0.22
N TYR A 56 12.32 -24.88 0.73
CA TYR A 56 12.06 -23.43 0.61
C TYR A 56 12.81 -22.76 -0.55
N ASP A 57 14.06 -23.17 -0.83
CA ASP A 57 14.87 -22.57 -1.91
C ASP A 57 14.28 -22.75 -3.31
N THR A 58 13.29 -23.65 -3.46
CA THR A 58 12.56 -23.85 -4.72
C THR A 58 11.22 -23.13 -4.78
N ASN A 59 10.90 -22.28 -3.80
CA ASN A 59 9.60 -21.63 -3.70
C ASN A 59 9.48 -20.41 -4.64
N GLU A 60 8.78 -20.61 -5.76
CA GLU A 60 8.56 -19.57 -6.77
C GLU A 60 7.27 -18.74 -6.54
N VAL A 61 6.53 -18.99 -5.45
CA VAL A 61 5.25 -18.30 -5.18
C VAL A 61 5.41 -16.78 -5.17
N GLY A 62 6.51 -16.27 -4.62
CA GLY A 62 6.82 -14.84 -4.64
C GLY A 62 6.99 -14.29 -6.07
N ALA A 63 7.61 -15.04 -6.97
CA ALA A 63 7.79 -14.64 -8.36
C ALA A 63 6.45 -14.64 -9.13
N TYR A 64 5.58 -15.62 -8.89
CA TYR A 64 4.23 -15.64 -9.47
C TYR A 64 3.38 -14.46 -8.98
N LEU A 65 3.46 -14.13 -7.69
CA LEU A 65 2.76 -12.97 -7.12
C LEU A 65 3.33 -11.64 -7.64
N ASP A 66 4.65 -11.53 -7.81
CA ASP A 66 5.27 -10.34 -8.41
C ASP A 66 4.88 -10.17 -9.89
N LEU A 67 4.83 -11.27 -10.64
CA LEU A 67 4.33 -11.26 -12.02
C LEU A 67 2.87 -10.78 -12.07
N LEU A 68 2.01 -11.33 -11.20
CA LEU A 68 0.62 -10.90 -11.09
C LEU A 68 0.52 -9.41 -10.72
N TRP A 69 1.35 -8.94 -9.78
CA TRP A 69 1.39 -7.55 -9.35
C TRP A 69 1.83 -6.59 -10.46
N LYS A 70 2.75 -7.00 -11.33
CA LYS A 70 3.16 -6.20 -12.50
C LYS A 70 1.98 -5.89 -13.42
N PHE A 71 1.01 -6.80 -13.56
CA PHE A 71 -0.22 -6.58 -14.32
C PHE A 71 -1.29 -5.83 -13.50
N LEU A 72 -1.49 -6.19 -12.23
CA LEU A 72 -2.52 -5.57 -11.39
C LEU A 72 -2.21 -4.12 -11.04
N LYS A 73 -0.94 -3.75 -10.85
CA LYS A 73 -0.54 -2.39 -10.46
C LYS A 73 -1.07 -1.32 -11.42
N PRO A 74 -0.79 -1.34 -12.74
CA PRO A 74 -1.30 -0.33 -13.66
C PRO A 74 -2.83 -0.35 -13.73
N VAL A 75 -3.47 -1.52 -13.74
CA VAL A 75 -4.93 -1.64 -13.75
C VAL A 75 -5.57 -0.94 -12.55
N SER A 76 -5.03 -1.13 -11.34
CA SER A 76 -5.52 -0.47 -10.13
C SER A 76 -5.41 1.05 -10.23
N PHE A 77 -4.29 1.58 -10.71
CA PHE A 77 -4.13 3.04 -10.90
C PHE A 77 -5.06 3.59 -11.98
N SER A 78 -5.30 2.85 -13.06
CA SER A 78 -6.27 3.23 -14.11
C SER A 78 -7.71 3.26 -13.59
N LEU A 79 -8.11 2.28 -12.77
CA LEU A 79 -9.45 2.24 -12.16
C LEU A 79 -9.68 3.43 -11.23
N ILE A 80 -8.68 3.80 -10.42
CA ILE A 80 -8.76 4.99 -9.57
C ILE A 80 -8.91 6.24 -10.43
N GLY A 81 -8.13 6.36 -11.51
CA GLY A 81 -8.23 7.48 -12.44
C GLY A 81 -9.61 7.60 -13.08
N LYS A 82 -10.30 6.48 -13.37
CA LYS A 82 -11.68 6.47 -13.88
C LYS A 82 -12.68 7.03 -12.87
N GLU A 83 -12.50 6.78 -11.59
CA GLU A 83 -13.42 7.24 -10.52
C GLU A 83 -13.26 8.74 -10.19
N VAL A 84 -12.20 9.40 -10.67
CA VAL A 84 -12.00 10.83 -10.45
C VAL A 84 -12.97 11.63 -11.32
N ASN A 85 -13.89 12.35 -10.67
CA ASN A 85 -14.72 13.34 -11.33
C ASN A 85 -14.09 14.73 -11.18
N PHE A 86 -13.68 15.34 -12.30
CA PHE A 86 -13.10 16.67 -12.34
C PHE A 86 -14.13 17.80 -12.26
N ASP A 87 -15.43 17.53 -12.46
CA ASP A 87 -16.48 18.54 -12.39
C ASP A 87 -16.76 19.00 -10.95
N VAL A 88 -16.43 18.15 -9.97
CA VAL A 88 -16.53 18.44 -8.53
C VAL A 88 -15.24 19.13 -8.01
N LEU A 89 -14.28 19.39 -8.89
CA LEU A 89 -12.95 19.86 -8.53
C LEU A 89 -12.93 21.38 -8.33
N GLU A 90 -13.42 21.85 -7.20
CA GLU A 90 -13.24 23.25 -6.83
C GLU A 90 -11.78 23.51 -6.45
N GLY A 91 -11.14 24.50 -7.10
CA GLY A 91 -9.71 24.78 -6.90
C GLY A 91 -9.34 25.15 -5.45
N SER A 92 -10.28 25.76 -4.72
CA SER A 92 -10.18 26.05 -3.28
C SER A 92 -10.02 24.75 -2.46
N MET A 93 -10.83 23.74 -2.75
CA MET A 93 -10.82 22.44 -2.07
C MET A 93 -9.52 21.67 -2.29
N VAL A 94 -8.98 21.72 -3.51
CA VAL A 94 -7.66 21.14 -3.83
C VAL A 94 -6.54 21.81 -3.04
N LEU A 95 -6.60 23.14 -2.88
CA LEU A 95 -5.62 23.88 -2.10
C LEU A 95 -5.66 23.50 -0.61
N TYR A 96 -6.86 23.48 -0.02
CA TYR A 96 -7.02 23.06 1.38
C TYR A 96 -6.56 21.61 1.59
N GLY A 97 -6.92 20.70 0.69
CA GLY A 97 -6.45 19.31 0.74
C GLY A 97 -4.93 19.18 0.65
N THR A 98 -4.28 20.01 -0.17
CA THR A 98 -2.81 20.04 -0.30
C THR A 98 -2.15 20.53 0.99
N ILE A 99 -2.69 21.56 1.63
CA ILE A 99 -2.18 22.08 2.91
C ILE A 99 -2.32 21.01 3.99
N THR A 100 -3.51 20.39 4.11
CA THR A 100 -3.75 19.31 5.08
C THR A 100 -2.78 18.14 4.87
N LEU A 101 -2.49 17.80 3.61
CA LEU A 101 -1.52 16.78 3.27
C LEU A 101 -0.11 17.15 3.75
N LEU A 102 0.36 18.36 3.48
CA LEU A 102 1.69 18.81 3.91
C LEU A 102 1.83 18.72 5.43
N VAL A 103 0.82 19.18 6.17
CA VAL A 103 0.79 19.09 7.63
C VAL A 103 0.83 17.63 8.10
N ALA A 104 0.00 16.77 7.54
CA ALA A 104 -0.05 15.34 7.89
C ALA A 104 1.29 14.64 7.63
N VAL A 105 1.97 14.97 6.53
CA VAL A 105 3.29 14.44 6.20
C VAL A 105 4.35 14.92 7.19
N VAL A 106 4.35 16.21 7.55
CA VAL A 106 5.30 16.74 8.56
C VAL A 106 5.14 16.02 9.89
N PHE A 107 3.91 15.90 10.40
CA PHE A 107 3.65 15.16 11.64
C PHE A 107 4.13 13.71 11.54
N ARG A 108 3.83 13.03 10.42
CA ARG A 108 4.29 11.67 10.19
C ARG A 108 5.82 11.54 10.23
N LEU A 109 6.55 12.47 9.61
CA LEU A 109 8.01 12.45 9.64
C LEU A 109 8.53 12.67 11.06
N ILE A 110 7.94 13.58 11.83
CA ILE A 110 8.32 13.82 13.23
C ILE A 110 8.11 12.56 14.07
N PHE A 111 6.90 11.97 14.04
CA PHE A 111 6.60 10.78 14.84
C PHE A 111 7.39 9.54 14.41
N SER A 112 7.61 9.37 13.10
CA SER A 112 8.47 8.30 12.58
C SER A 112 9.91 8.48 13.04
N TYR A 113 10.42 9.71 13.06
CA TYR A 113 11.75 10.01 13.57
C TYR A 113 11.85 9.70 15.08
N LEU A 114 10.87 10.14 15.86
CA LEU A 114 10.77 9.85 17.30
C LEU A 114 10.75 8.34 17.57
N SER A 115 10.03 7.56 16.76
CA SER A 115 9.99 6.09 16.89
C SER A 115 11.35 5.42 16.64
N THR A 116 12.26 6.06 15.91
CA THR A 116 13.62 5.54 15.65
C THR A 116 14.65 5.97 16.69
N LEU A 117 14.28 6.80 17.68
CA LEU A 117 15.24 7.28 18.70
C LEU A 117 15.87 6.14 19.50
N GLY A 118 15.12 5.05 19.75
CA GLY A 118 15.61 3.86 20.45
C GLY A 118 16.41 2.87 19.60
N SER A 119 16.74 3.20 18.35
CA SER A 119 17.52 2.31 17.47
C SER A 119 19.00 2.67 17.46
N ASP A 120 19.89 1.68 17.30
CA ASP A 120 21.35 1.85 17.15
C ASP A 120 21.81 2.45 15.80
N LEU A 121 20.91 3.16 15.11
CA LEU A 121 21.17 3.74 13.80
C LEU A 121 21.81 5.13 13.90
N ASN A 122 22.62 5.51 12.93
CA ASN A 122 23.18 6.86 12.85
C ASN A 122 22.07 7.88 12.54
N TRP A 123 22.24 9.17 12.90
CA TRP A 123 21.25 10.23 12.64
C TRP A 123 20.83 10.29 11.15
N LYS A 124 21.79 10.08 10.25
CA LYS A 124 21.56 10.05 8.78
C LYS A 124 20.71 8.85 8.35
N GLU A 125 20.91 7.70 8.98
CA GLU A 125 20.15 6.49 8.70
C GLU A 125 18.75 6.56 9.29
N LYS A 126 18.60 7.10 10.51
CA LYS A 126 17.29 7.39 11.13
C LYS A 126 16.44 8.31 10.26
N ALA A 127 17.07 9.38 9.72
CA ALA A 127 16.43 10.28 8.77
C ALA A 127 16.07 9.57 7.45
N TYR A 128 16.96 8.73 6.92
CA TYR A 128 16.71 7.97 5.70
C TYR A 128 15.55 6.97 5.86
N VAL A 129 15.54 6.18 6.94
CA VAL A 129 14.47 5.22 7.26
C VAL A 129 13.14 5.94 7.37
N THR A 130 13.10 7.07 8.08
CA THR A 130 11.90 7.91 8.20
C THR A 130 11.42 8.42 6.83
N LEU A 131 12.34 8.88 5.99
CA LEU A 131 12.00 9.41 4.66
C LEU A 131 11.62 8.31 3.66
N SER A 132 12.13 7.10 3.82
CA SER A 132 11.73 5.94 3.01
C SER A 132 10.26 5.56 3.21
N GLY A 133 9.65 6.00 4.31
CA GLY A 133 8.23 5.84 4.60
C GLY A 133 7.30 6.84 3.93
N PHE A 134 7.85 7.83 3.22
CA PHE A 134 7.15 8.93 2.54
C PHE A 134 6.41 8.49 1.25
N PRO A 135 6.98 7.68 0.33
CA PRO A 135 6.30 7.27 -0.91
C PRO A 135 5.33 6.08 -0.70
N LYS A 136 4.21 6.28 0.01
CA LYS A 136 3.15 5.24 0.19
C LYS A 136 1.88 5.53 -0.61
N ALA A 137 2.00 5.59 -1.93
CA ALA A 137 0.90 5.81 -2.87
C ALA A 137 -0.11 4.65 -2.95
N THR A 138 0.31 3.40 -2.73
CA THR A 138 -0.52 2.21 -3.01
C THR A 138 -1.65 2.00 -2.02
N VAL A 139 -1.42 2.28 -0.73
CA VAL A 139 -2.46 2.17 0.30
C VAL A 139 -3.47 3.29 0.16
N GLN A 140 -3.01 4.49 -0.18
CA GLN A 140 -3.85 5.64 -0.49
C GLN A 140 -4.75 5.35 -1.69
N ALA A 141 -4.16 4.84 -2.77
CA ALA A 141 -4.85 4.38 -3.97
C ALA A 141 -5.96 3.35 -3.67
N ALA A 142 -5.74 2.42 -2.76
CA ALA A 142 -6.73 1.41 -2.39
C ALA A 142 -7.82 1.94 -1.45
N LEU A 143 -7.48 2.82 -0.49
CA LEU A 143 -8.42 3.33 0.51
C LEU A 143 -9.24 4.53 0.03
N GLY A 144 -8.73 5.34 -0.90
CA GLY A 144 -9.42 6.52 -1.43
C GLY A 144 -10.80 6.17 -2.02
N PRO A 145 -10.88 5.26 -3.00
CA PRO A 145 -12.16 4.83 -3.58
C PRO A 145 -13.04 4.07 -2.59
N ALA A 146 -12.44 3.38 -1.61
CA ALA A 146 -13.21 2.60 -0.63
C ALA A 146 -14.16 3.47 0.21
N ALA A 147 -13.78 4.73 0.49
CA ALA A 147 -14.67 5.69 1.15
C ALA A 147 -15.88 6.04 0.28
N LEU A 148 -15.68 6.20 -1.03
CA LEU A 148 -16.73 6.48 -2.01
C LEU A 148 -17.67 5.28 -2.18
N ASP A 149 -17.12 4.07 -2.28
CA ASP A 149 -17.90 2.84 -2.35
C ASP A 149 -18.77 2.64 -1.10
N LEU A 150 -18.25 2.96 0.08
CA LEU A 150 -19.01 2.88 1.33
C LEU A 150 -20.15 3.91 1.33
N ALA A 151 -19.88 5.16 0.96
CA ALA A 151 -20.91 6.20 0.86
C ALA A 151 -22.04 5.83 -0.13
N ARG A 152 -21.68 5.22 -1.27
CA ARG A 152 -22.64 4.67 -2.24
C ARG A 152 -23.46 3.53 -1.65
N SER A 153 -22.83 2.58 -0.95
CA SER A 153 -23.53 1.44 -0.34
C SER A 153 -24.54 1.83 0.73
N LEU A 154 -24.30 2.94 1.43
CA LEU A 154 -25.17 3.45 2.49
C LEU A 154 -26.26 4.41 1.97
N ASN A 155 -26.31 4.68 0.65
CA ASN A 155 -27.20 5.66 0.01
C ASN A 155 -27.19 7.04 0.69
N ALA A 156 -26.06 7.43 1.31
CA ALA A 156 -25.91 8.68 2.01
C ALA A 156 -25.57 9.80 1.01
N THR A 157 -26.61 10.40 0.41
CA THR A 157 -26.46 11.44 -0.62
C THR A 157 -25.62 12.64 -0.17
N ALA A 158 -25.71 13.03 1.10
CA ALA A 158 -24.91 14.11 1.69
C ALA A 158 -23.41 13.77 1.86
N GLU A 159 -23.06 12.48 1.97
CA GLU A 159 -21.68 12.03 2.20
C GLU A 159 -20.96 11.66 0.90
N LEU A 160 -21.68 11.56 -0.23
CA LEU A 160 -21.10 11.26 -1.54
C LEU A 160 -20.14 12.37 -2.01
N GLU A 161 -20.53 13.63 -1.85
CA GLU A 161 -19.72 14.78 -2.24
C GLU A 161 -18.42 14.85 -1.42
N ARG A 162 -18.52 14.57 -0.12
CA ARG A 162 -17.36 14.46 0.78
C ARG A 162 -16.46 13.29 0.42
N ALA A 163 -17.03 12.14 0.07
CA ALA A 163 -16.24 10.98 -0.34
C ALA A 163 -15.53 11.21 -1.69
N GLN A 164 -16.16 11.94 -2.63
CA GLN A 164 -15.52 12.39 -3.87
C GLN A 164 -14.36 13.36 -3.58
N THR A 165 -14.55 14.30 -2.66
CA THR A 165 -13.49 15.18 -2.17
C THR A 165 -12.29 14.39 -1.65
N VAL A 166 -12.54 13.39 -0.80
CA VAL A 166 -11.48 12.53 -0.23
C VAL A 166 -10.74 11.77 -1.33
N LEU A 167 -11.45 11.24 -2.33
CA LEU A 167 -10.84 10.58 -3.48
C LEU A 167 -9.91 11.53 -4.26
N ILE A 168 -10.39 12.74 -4.55
CA ILE A 168 -9.62 13.79 -5.24
C ILE A 168 -8.35 14.14 -4.47
N VAL A 169 -8.47 14.44 -3.18
CA VAL A 169 -7.32 14.80 -2.32
C VAL A 169 -6.33 13.64 -2.28
N THR A 170 -6.80 12.40 -2.28
CA THR A 170 -5.96 11.21 -2.34
C THR A 170 -5.20 11.10 -3.66
N VAL A 171 -5.81 11.44 -4.79
CA VAL A 171 -5.14 11.43 -6.10
C VAL A 171 -4.09 12.54 -6.19
N VAL A 172 -4.41 13.75 -5.73
CA VAL A 172 -3.45 14.86 -5.61
C VAL A 172 -2.28 14.45 -4.71
N ALA A 173 -2.57 13.76 -3.60
CA ALA A 173 -1.57 13.20 -2.71
C ALA A 173 -0.60 12.27 -3.42
N ILE A 174 -1.13 11.32 -4.20
CA ILE A 174 -0.33 10.35 -4.94
C ILE A 174 0.56 11.05 -5.97
N ILE A 175 -0.01 11.98 -6.75
CA ILE A 175 0.70 12.71 -7.80
C ILE A 175 1.84 13.55 -7.23
N LEU A 176 1.66 14.17 -6.06
CA LEU A 176 2.72 14.96 -5.43
C LEU A 176 3.73 14.09 -4.68
N THR A 177 3.27 13.19 -3.81
CA THR A 177 4.15 12.47 -2.88
C THR A 177 4.93 11.33 -3.51
N ALA A 178 4.39 10.66 -4.55
CA ALA A 178 5.08 9.55 -5.21
C ALA A 178 6.38 9.99 -5.92
N PRO A 179 6.38 10.98 -6.83
CA PRO A 179 7.61 11.43 -7.49
C PRO A 179 8.56 12.11 -6.51
N LEU A 180 8.05 12.96 -5.58
CA LEU A 180 8.89 13.60 -4.57
C LEU A 180 9.58 12.57 -3.68
N GLY A 181 8.84 11.55 -3.21
CA GLY A 181 9.40 10.48 -2.40
C GLY A 181 10.42 9.63 -3.15
N ALA A 182 10.16 9.32 -4.43
CA ALA A 182 11.11 8.60 -5.27
C ALA A 182 12.41 9.40 -5.48
N LEU A 183 12.31 10.70 -5.79
CA LEU A 183 13.46 11.59 -5.95
C LEU A 183 14.30 11.69 -4.67
N LEU A 184 13.63 11.84 -3.53
CA LEU A 184 14.28 11.90 -2.22
C LEU A 184 15.02 10.60 -1.91
N MET A 185 14.39 9.44 -2.15
CA MET A 185 15.04 8.14 -1.93
C MET A 185 16.26 7.97 -2.82
N VAL A 186 16.17 8.22 -4.12
CA VAL A 186 17.29 8.06 -5.06
C VAL A 186 18.47 8.97 -4.71
N LYS A 187 18.21 10.22 -4.29
CA LYS A 187 19.27 11.19 -3.96
C LYS A 187 19.91 10.94 -2.60
N LEU A 188 19.14 10.47 -1.63
CA LEU A 188 19.59 10.32 -0.24
C LEU A 188 20.13 8.91 0.06
N ALA A 189 19.69 7.88 -0.67
CA ALA A 189 20.19 6.52 -0.54
C ALA A 189 21.73 6.44 -0.61
N PRO A 190 22.41 6.93 -1.66
CA PRO A 190 23.87 6.82 -1.76
C PRO A 190 24.62 7.72 -0.76
N ARG A 191 23.97 8.76 -0.21
CA ARG A 191 24.61 9.72 0.70
C ARG A 191 24.47 9.35 2.17
N TRP A 192 23.36 8.73 2.54
CA TRP A 192 22.98 8.48 3.94
C TRP A 192 23.07 7.01 4.32
N LEU A 193 22.98 6.08 3.36
CA LEU A 193 23.27 4.67 3.57
C LEU A 193 24.76 4.45 3.29
N LYS A 194 25.58 4.46 4.34
CA LYS A 194 26.96 3.95 4.22
C LYS A 194 26.91 2.44 4.32
N LYS A 195 27.63 1.76 3.43
CA LYS A 195 27.83 0.32 3.54
C LYS A 195 28.87 0.11 4.64
N ASP A 196 28.50 -0.58 5.71
CA ASP A 196 29.51 -1.06 6.66
C ASP A 196 30.48 -1.98 5.90
N PRO A 197 31.80 -1.76 5.99
CA PRO A 197 32.77 -2.72 5.48
C PRO A 197 32.70 -3.94 6.39
N VAL A 198 32.06 -5.01 5.89
CA VAL A 198 32.15 -6.36 6.47
C VAL A 198 33.41 -7.03 5.95
#